data_AF-A0A382GDS2-F1
#
_entry.id   AF-A0A382GDS2-F1
#
_cell.length_a   1.000
_cell.length_b   1.000
_cell.length_c   1.000
_cell.angle_alpha   90.00
_cell.angle_beta   90.00
_cell.angle_gamma   90.00
#
_symmetry.space_group_name_H-M   'P 1'
#
loop_
_entity.id
_entity.type
_entity.pdbx_description
1 polymer ?
#
loop_
_entity_poly.entity_id
_entity_poly.type
_entity_poly.pdbx_seq_one_letter_code
_entity_poly.pdbx_strand_id
1 'polypeptide(L)'
;RNDKKNWGDDDVKKAGFPKTAFEYAKMCESELGVPPRVNLDKSIEIPVYVNGIQTYGEFFSCDNPALIGKGTVSGSTLQRYEGRTADGKPLPDVIWVAFGRNNSSSHKHVVGSVQMIGYNKKTGATAFFESGDRIGPWVTLDKDTLRMRGEMPWISNPEEFNRAFVTPPAQCVQCHQSDPFITNSFINAAKIPGTNKTVVPKLDEDSPYYVIGGENWDMRTIHIEDNACFDCHRVGMKTIELFMNAGWEPNKHMPPRKPGSLAGDFRELLDAWKKGPENVEGAEWIIPPARGKDRQVVGDDYPYKAAFNRTGTKDEKAGPKAANLKDRNEEVERLLKQLRDPSVRRAFEDWIEENGVTEDALEKLRSVAEGDDTDDGKSYDKNPKDDYGKAEGK
;
A
#
# COMPACT_ATOMS: atom_id res chain seq x y z
N ARG A 1 27.73 -15.93 6.61
CA ARG A 1 28.47 -14.78 6.02
C ARG A 1 27.45 -13.68 5.78
N ASN A 2 27.75 -12.46 6.22
CA ASN A 2 26.83 -11.33 6.32
C ASN A 2 26.50 -10.73 4.95
N ASP A 3 25.29 -10.92 4.44
CA ASP A 3 24.77 -10.12 3.33
C ASP A 3 24.00 -8.92 3.88
N LYS A 4 24.76 -7.89 4.26
CA LYS A 4 24.22 -6.55 4.42
C LYS A 4 23.82 -6.06 3.02
N LYS A 5 22.52 -5.97 2.72
CA LYS A 5 22.04 -5.16 1.60
C LYS A 5 22.51 -3.72 1.85
N ASN A 6 23.47 -3.27 1.05
CA ASN A 6 23.79 -1.86 0.88
C ASN A 6 22.56 -1.18 0.26
N TRP A 7 21.66 -0.70 1.11
CA TRP A 7 20.75 0.37 0.75
C TRP A 7 21.65 1.58 0.51
N GLY A 8 21.79 1.96 -0.76
CA GLY A 8 22.66 3.05 -1.16
C GLY A 8 22.36 4.31 -0.36
N ASP A 9 23.41 4.85 0.25
CA ASP A 9 23.52 6.29 0.45
C ASP A 9 23.17 6.96 -0.88
N ASP A 10 22.10 7.76 -0.86
CA ASP A 10 22.02 9.09 -1.50
C ASP A 10 20.57 9.63 -1.37
N ASP A 11 20.44 10.62 -0.48
CA ASP A 11 19.45 11.72 -0.42
C ASP A 11 18.02 11.52 0.12
N VAL A 12 17.82 10.61 1.07
CA VAL A 12 16.90 10.90 2.19
C VAL A 12 17.73 10.86 3.45
N LYS A 13 18.21 12.02 3.92
CA LYS A 13 18.77 12.10 5.27
C LYS A 13 17.71 11.54 6.22
N LYS A 14 17.98 10.39 6.84
CA LYS A 14 17.30 9.89 8.06
C LYS A 14 17.45 10.86 9.25
N ALA A 15 17.75 12.13 9.02
CA ALA A 15 17.90 13.13 10.06
C ALA A 15 16.54 13.28 10.74
N GLY A 16 16.43 12.80 11.97
CA GLY A 16 15.21 12.85 12.77
C GLY A 16 14.68 11.47 13.18
N PHE A 17 15.00 10.39 12.45
CA PHE A 17 14.57 9.03 12.83
C PHE A 17 15.63 8.29 13.62
N PRO A 18 15.24 7.54 14.68
CA PRO A 18 16.17 6.68 15.38
C PRO A 18 16.49 5.41 14.56
N LYS A 19 17.44 4.61 15.04
CA LYS A 19 17.92 3.43 14.29
C LYS A 19 16.92 2.29 14.33
N THR A 20 16.17 2.16 15.42
CA THR A 20 15.27 1.03 15.65
C THR A 20 13.81 1.47 15.72
N ALA A 21 12.90 0.55 15.35
CA ALA A 21 11.47 0.81 15.44
C ALA A 21 11.01 1.03 16.90
N PHE A 22 11.61 0.34 17.86
CA PHE A 22 11.32 0.53 19.28
C PHE A 22 11.67 1.94 19.77
N GLU A 23 12.85 2.45 19.41
CA GLU A 23 13.22 3.84 19.73
C GLU A 23 12.27 4.84 19.05
N TYR A 24 11.82 4.53 17.83
CA TYR A 24 10.85 5.39 17.14
C TYR A 24 9.48 5.37 17.83
N ALA A 25 9.02 4.20 18.31
CA ALA A 25 7.82 4.10 19.13
C ALA A 25 7.94 4.94 20.42
N LYS A 26 9.12 4.96 21.06
CA LYS A 26 9.39 5.82 22.22
C LYS A 26 9.40 7.31 21.89
N MET A 27 9.95 7.69 20.74
CA MET A 27 9.90 9.07 20.25
C MET A 27 8.46 9.54 20.01
N CYS A 28 7.59 8.66 19.53
CA CYS A 28 6.19 8.99 19.24
C CYS A 28 5.27 9.04 20.48
N GLU A 29 5.72 8.49 21.61
CA GLU A 29 4.86 8.18 22.76
C GLU A 29 4.18 9.42 23.36
N SER A 30 4.84 10.59 23.36
CA SER A 30 4.26 11.81 23.91
C SER A 30 3.08 12.37 23.11
N GLU A 31 3.05 12.12 21.80
CA GLU A 31 2.01 12.64 20.90
C GLU A 31 0.92 11.60 20.60
N LEU A 32 1.30 10.31 20.56
CA LEU A 32 0.48 9.23 20.05
C LEU A 32 0.25 8.09 21.06
N GLY A 33 0.88 8.14 22.22
CA GLY A 33 0.98 6.99 23.10
C GLY A 33 1.72 5.83 22.42
N VAL A 34 1.47 4.61 22.87
CA VAL A 34 2.15 3.43 22.34
C VAL A 34 1.45 2.90 21.09
N PRO A 35 2.19 2.39 20.08
CA PRO A 35 1.59 1.67 18.97
C PRO A 35 0.73 0.50 19.48
N PRO A 36 -0.38 0.15 18.83
CA PRO A 36 -1.23 -0.95 19.28
C PRO A 36 -0.52 -2.30 19.10
N ARG A 37 -0.89 -3.28 19.93
CA ARG A 37 -0.59 -4.68 19.61
C ARG A 37 -1.50 -5.10 18.45
N VAL A 38 -0.92 -5.32 17.28
CA VAL A 38 -1.66 -5.73 16.08
C VAL A 38 -2.00 -7.22 16.18
N ASN A 39 -3.30 -7.52 16.15
CA ASN A 39 -3.85 -8.87 16.08
C ASN A 39 -4.75 -8.93 14.83
N LEU A 40 -4.30 -9.68 13.82
CA LEU A 40 -4.96 -9.82 12.52
C LEU A 40 -6.21 -10.70 12.60
N ASP A 41 -6.30 -11.60 13.59
CA ASP A 41 -7.49 -12.41 13.85
C ASP A 41 -8.69 -11.54 14.24
N LYS A 42 -8.43 -10.40 14.89
CA LYS A 42 -9.42 -9.39 15.29
C LYS A 42 -9.59 -8.27 14.27
N SER A 43 -8.80 -8.27 13.20
CA SER A 43 -8.87 -7.25 12.15
C SER A 43 -10.00 -7.57 11.17
N ILE A 44 -10.49 -6.53 10.51
CA ILE A 44 -11.58 -6.61 9.53
C ILE A 44 -10.96 -6.93 8.17
N GLU A 45 -11.39 -8.02 7.54
CA GLU A 45 -10.97 -8.33 6.17
C GLU A 45 -11.52 -7.28 5.19
N ILE A 46 -10.69 -6.86 4.25
CA ILE A 46 -11.11 -6.02 3.13
C ILE A 46 -11.77 -6.93 2.09
N PRO A 47 -13.08 -6.81 1.83
CA PRO A 47 -13.72 -7.62 0.82
C PRO A 47 -13.31 -7.15 -0.59
N VAL A 48 -13.09 -8.10 -1.49
CA VAL A 48 -12.87 -7.87 -2.92
C VAL A 48 -14.08 -8.38 -3.68
N TYR A 49 -14.58 -7.59 -4.64
CA TYR A 49 -15.79 -7.90 -5.39
C TYR A 49 -15.50 -8.09 -6.88
N VAL A 50 -16.15 -9.07 -7.48
CA VAL A 50 -16.22 -9.26 -8.94
C VAL A 50 -17.69 -9.32 -9.32
N ASN A 51 -18.16 -8.38 -10.15
CA ASN A 51 -19.56 -8.27 -10.54
C ASN A 51 -20.52 -8.17 -9.32
N GLY A 52 -20.09 -7.46 -8.27
CA GLY A 52 -20.83 -7.25 -7.03
C GLY A 52 -20.79 -8.44 -6.05
N ILE A 53 -20.09 -9.52 -6.38
CA ILE A 53 -20.00 -10.73 -5.54
C ILE A 53 -18.64 -10.78 -4.86
N GLN A 54 -18.62 -10.91 -3.53
CA GLN A 54 -17.37 -11.07 -2.79
C GLN A 54 -16.67 -12.35 -3.23
N THR A 55 -15.41 -12.23 -3.64
CA THR A 55 -14.61 -13.33 -4.19
C THR A 55 -13.24 -13.36 -3.52
N TYR A 56 -12.62 -14.55 -3.46
CA TYR A 56 -11.30 -14.77 -2.88
C TYR A 56 -10.30 -15.23 -3.94
N GLY A 57 -9.03 -14.84 -3.80
CA GLY A 57 -7.95 -15.17 -4.73
C GLY A 57 -7.09 -13.96 -5.11
N GLU A 58 -6.34 -14.12 -6.20
CA GLU A 58 -5.56 -13.08 -6.86
C GLU A 58 -6.35 -12.58 -8.09
N PHE A 59 -6.41 -11.26 -8.28
CA PHE A 59 -7.26 -10.63 -9.29
C PHE A 59 -6.48 -9.66 -10.18
N PHE A 60 -6.62 -9.87 -11.49
CA PHE A 60 -6.19 -8.91 -12.52
C PHE A 60 -7.22 -7.79 -12.74
N SER A 61 -8.50 -8.10 -12.54
CA SER A 61 -9.61 -7.14 -12.62
C SER A 61 -10.66 -7.46 -11.57
N CYS A 62 -11.19 -6.43 -10.93
CA CYS A 62 -12.24 -6.51 -9.92
C CYS A 62 -12.92 -5.14 -9.76
N ASP A 63 -14.03 -5.08 -9.03
CA ASP A 63 -14.83 -3.86 -8.86
C ASP A 63 -14.11 -2.82 -7.96
N ASN A 64 -13.22 -3.29 -7.08
CA ASN A 64 -12.49 -2.47 -6.12
C ASN A 64 -11.00 -2.83 -6.05
N PRO A 65 -10.22 -2.52 -7.10
CA PRO A 65 -8.80 -2.83 -7.14
C PRO A 65 -8.00 -2.08 -6.07
N ALA A 66 -6.90 -2.68 -5.62
CA ALA A 66 -6.08 -2.13 -4.55
C ALA A 66 -5.46 -0.78 -4.89
N LEU A 67 -5.01 -0.57 -6.15
CA LEU A 67 -4.45 0.69 -6.68
C LEU A 67 -3.30 1.32 -5.86
N ILE A 68 -2.64 0.57 -4.98
CA ILE A 68 -1.57 1.07 -4.09
C ILE A 68 -0.22 0.40 -4.35
N GLY A 69 0.07 0.05 -5.61
CA GLY A 69 1.38 -0.42 -6.08
C GLY A 69 1.68 -1.92 -5.95
N LYS A 70 0.71 -2.76 -5.58
CA LYS A 70 0.80 -4.24 -5.64
C LYS A 70 -0.52 -4.77 -6.20
N GLY A 71 -0.52 -6.03 -6.64
CA GLY A 71 -1.71 -6.71 -7.16
C GLY A 71 -2.87 -6.73 -6.15
N THR A 72 -4.08 -6.98 -6.66
CA THR A 72 -5.25 -7.14 -5.80
C THR A 72 -5.37 -8.59 -5.39
N VAL A 73 -5.16 -8.86 -4.10
CA VAL A 73 -5.31 -10.19 -3.50
C VAL A 73 -6.28 -10.10 -2.33
N SER A 74 -7.19 -11.07 -2.22
CA SER A 74 -8.10 -11.17 -1.08
C SER A 74 -7.34 -11.37 0.23
N GLY A 75 -8.03 -11.18 1.36
CA GLY A 75 -7.48 -11.52 2.66
C GLY A 75 -6.59 -10.46 3.32
N SER A 76 -6.40 -9.31 2.66
CA SER A 76 -5.88 -8.12 3.35
C SER A 76 -6.83 -7.69 4.47
N THR A 77 -6.30 -7.14 5.57
CA THR A 77 -7.09 -6.78 6.75
C THR A 77 -6.78 -5.37 7.25
N LEU A 78 -7.77 -4.69 7.82
CA LEU A 78 -7.65 -3.38 8.44
C LEU A 78 -8.18 -3.42 9.87
N GLN A 79 -7.54 -2.66 10.76
CA GLN A 79 -8.07 -2.42 12.09
C GLN A 79 -7.82 -1.01 12.55
N ARG A 80 -8.79 -0.42 13.25
CA ARG A 80 -8.65 0.89 13.90
C ARG A 80 -8.64 0.72 15.41
N TYR A 81 -7.67 1.36 16.04
CA TYR A 81 -7.50 1.40 17.48
C TYR A 81 -7.61 2.85 17.98
N GLU A 82 -8.19 3.01 19.16
CA GLU A 82 -8.01 4.22 19.96
C GLU A 82 -6.60 4.22 20.55
N GLY A 83 -5.91 5.37 20.51
CA GLY A 83 -4.59 5.52 21.10
C GLY A 83 -4.62 5.31 22.61
N ARG A 84 -3.52 4.82 23.16
CA ARG A 84 -3.37 4.59 24.60
C ARG A 84 -1.95 4.91 25.06
N THR A 85 -1.83 5.41 26.27
CA THR A 85 -0.54 5.51 26.96
C THR A 85 0.02 4.10 27.27
N ALA A 86 1.29 4.02 27.67
CA ALA A 86 1.92 2.74 28.05
C ALA A 86 1.22 2.04 29.24
N ASP A 87 0.61 2.80 30.16
CA ASP A 87 -0.22 2.28 31.27
C ASP A 87 -1.69 2.02 30.87
N GLY A 88 -2.04 2.17 29.59
CA GLY A 88 -3.33 1.78 29.03
C GLY A 88 -4.43 2.85 29.09
N LYS A 89 -4.12 4.07 29.55
CA LYS A 89 -5.10 5.17 29.58
C LYS A 89 -5.48 5.58 28.16
N PRO A 90 -6.77 5.81 27.88
CA PRO A 90 -7.24 6.20 26.55
C PRO A 90 -6.73 7.60 26.16
N LEU A 91 -6.42 7.75 24.86
CA LEU A 91 -6.09 9.00 24.19
C LEU A 91 -7.11 9.19 23.05
N PRO A 92 -8.28 9.80 23.31
CA PRO A 92 -9.42 9.79 22.38
C PRO A 92 -9.18 10.59 21.09
N ASP A 93 -8.20 11.50 21.12
CA ASP A 93 -7.78 12.27 19.95
C ASP A 93 -6.76 11.53 19.08
N VAL A 94 -6.21 10.42 19.58
CA VAL A 94 -5.25 9.60 18.86
C VAL A 94 -5.95 8.37 18.29
N ILE A 95 -5.65 8.10 17.04
CA ILE A 95 -6.07 6.88 16.36
C ILE A 95 -4.85 6.16 15.80
N TRP A 96 -4.93 4.85 15.79
CA TRP A 96 -3.98 4.01 15.06
C TRP A 96 -4.75 3.16 14.06
N VAL A 97 -4.25 3.07 12.84
CA VAL A 97 -4.74 2.15 11.82
C VAL A 97 -3.64 1.12 11.55
N ALA A 98 -3.98 -0.16 11.65
CA ALA A 98 -3.13 -1.25 11.19
C ALA A 98 -3.67 -1.80 9.87
N PHE A 99 -2.79 -1.99 8.90
CA PHE A 99 -3.11 -2.57 7.59
C PHE A 99 -2.24 -3.81 7.37
N GLY A 100 -2.86 -4.99 7.43
CA GLY A 100 -2.26 -6.23 6.95
C GLY A 100 -2.50 -6.33 5.46
N ARG A 101 -1.46 -6.06 4.67
CA ARG A 101 -1.50 -6.09 3.21
C ARG A 101 -1.05 -7.45 2.71
N ASN A 102 -1.99 -8.24 2.19
CA ASN A 102 -1.68 -9.51 1.56
C ASN A 102 -1.19 -9.30 0.11
N ASN A 103 -0.15 -10.03 -0.27
CA ASN A 103 0.34 -10.13 -1.65
C ASN A 103 0.73 -11.58 -2.00
N SER A 104 0.13 -12.56 -1.30
CA SER A 104 0.46 -13.97 -1.43
C SER A 104 -0.40 -14.65 -2.49
N SER A 105 0.21 -15.44 -3.36
CA SER A 105 -0.52 -16.32 -4.31
C SER A 105 -0.93 -17.66 -3.69
N SER A 106 -0.44 -17.98 -2.49
CA SER A 106 -0.69 -19.25 -1.81
C SER A 106 -0.65 -19.10 -0.30
N HIS A 107 -1.50 -19.86 0.40
CA HIS A 107 -1.53 -19.89 1.87
C HIS A 107 -0.23 -20.46 2.49
N LYS A 108 0.59 -21.18 1.70
CA LYS A 108 1.84 -21.83 2.17
C LYS A 108 3.01 -20.86 2.27
N HIS A 109 2.98 -19.77 1.49
CA HIS A 109 4.09 -18.82 1.36
C HIS A 109 3.56 -17.41 1.59
N VAL A 110 3.67 -16.95 2.84
CA VAL A 110 3.18 -15.63 3.23
C VAL A 110 4.11 -14.54 2.70
N VAL A 111 3.59 -13.75 1.78
CA VAL A 111 4.20 -12.55 1.24
C VAL A 111 3.25 -11.38 1.48
N GLY A 112 3.73 -10.37 2.17
CA GLY A 112 2.91 -9.23 2.54
C GLY A 112 3.53 -8.45 3.68
N SER A 113 2.87 -7.38 4.07
CA SER A 113 3.36 -6.49 5.10
C SER A 113 2.26 -6.14 6.09
N VAL A 114 2.66 -5.72 7.28
CA VAL A 114 1.78 -5.08 8.25
C VAL A 114 2.31 -3.67 8.46
N GLN A 115 1.47 -2.69 8.15
CA GLN A 115 1.77 -1.28 8.40
C GLN A 115 0.93 -0.75 9.56
N MET A 116 1.47 0.22 10.30
CA MET A 116 0.72 0.99 11.28
C MET A 116 0.89 2.49 11.02
N ILE A 117 -0.21 3.21 11.10
CA ILE A 117 -0.22 4.67 11.01
C ILE A 117 -0.90 5.20 12.26
N GLY A 118 -0.14 5.90 13.09
CA GLY A 118 -0.65 6.63 14.25
C GLY A 118 -0.91 8.08 13.86
N TYR A 119 -2.03 8.64 14.31
CA TYR A 119 -2.43 10.01 14.00
C TYR A 119 -3.11 10.69 15.19
N ASN A 120 -2.66 11.89 15.55
CA ASN A 120 -3.32 12.74 16.53
C ASN A 120 -4.19 13.77 15.79
N LYS A 121 -5.52 13.66 15.92
CA LYS A 121 -6.48 14.52 15.22
C LYS A 121 -6.40 16.00 15.61
N LYS A 122 -5.80 16.33 16.76
CA LYS A 122 -5.66 17.72 17.23
C LYS A 122 -4.35 18.35 16.80
N THR A 123 -3.24 17.63 16.91
CA THR A 123 -1.91 18.19 16.64
C THR A 123 -1.43 17.92 15.22
N GLY A 124 -2.01 16.91 14.56
CA GLY A 124 -1.58 16.41 13.25
C GLY A 124 -0.39 15.46 13.32
N ALA A 125 0.08 15.15 14.53
CA ALA A 125 1.23 14.28 14.74
C ALA A 125 0.97 12.92 14.10
N THR A 126 1.89 12.47 13.24
CA THR A 126 1.78 11.21 12.51
C THR A 126 3.04 10.38 12.66
N ALA A 127 2.87 9.07 12.82
CA ALA A 127 3.95 8.10 12.78
C ALA A 127 3.64 6.94 11.84
N PHE A 128 4.64 6.51 11.09
CA PHE A 128 4.55 5.39 10.16
C PHE A 128 5.45 4.23 10.60
N PHE A 129 4.87 3.04 10.71
CA PHE A 129 5.61 1.80 10.91
C PHE A 129 5.29 0.85 9.77
N GLU A 130 6.30 0.19 9.26
CA GLU A 130 6.14 -0.82 8.22
C GLU A 130 6.95 -2.05 8.59
N SER A 131 6.36 -3.23 8.40
CA SER A 131 7.11 -4.47 8.40
C SER A 131 7.76 -4.74 7.06
N GLY A 132 8.81 -5.56 7.04
CA GLY A 132 9.28 -6.14 5.78
C GLY A 132 8.23 -7.08 5.15
N ASP A 133 8.44 -7.50 3.90
CA ASP A 133 7.52 -8.40 3.18
C ASP A 133 7.54 -9.86 3.68
N ARG A 134 8.48 -10.19 4.57
CA ARG A 134 8.69 -11.54 5.12
C ARG A 134 8.11 -11.64 6.53
N ILE A 135 6.78 -11.65 6.62
CA ILE A 135 6.02 -11.69 7.88
C ILE A 135 5.59 -13.10 8.33
N GLY A 136 5.97 -14.14 7.58
CA GLY A 136 5.65 -15.53 7.89
C GLY A 136 5.97 -16.02 9.31
N PRO A 137 6.95 -15.47 10.06
CA PRO A 137 7.16 -15.82 11.47
C PRO A 137 5.99 -15.44 12.40
N TRP A 138 5.16 -14.48 12.03
CA TRP A 138 4.09 -13.93 12.87
C TRP A 138 2.70 -14.05 12.25
N VAL A 139 2.65 -14.21 10.92
CA VAL A 139 1.42 -14.18 10.14
C VAL A 139 1.24 -15.47 9.37
N THR A 140 0.02 -15.99 9.40
CA THR A 140 -0.44 -17.10 8.55
C THR A 140 -1.61 -16.65 7.67
N LEU A 141 -1.98 -17.49 6.71
CA LEU A 141 -3.09 -17.24 5.80
C LEU A 141 -4.12 -18.36 5.92
N ASP A 142 -5.40 -17.97 5.93
CA ASP A 142 -6.50 -18.91 5.79
C ASP A 142 -6.40 -19.62 4.42
N LYS A 143 -6.59 -20.94 4.42
CA LYS A 143 -6.40 -21.79 3.22
C LYS A 143 -7.27 -21.36 2.03
N ASP A 144 -8.53 -21.02 2.30
CA ASP A 144 -9.54 -20.82 1.26
C ASP A 144 -9.74 -19.35 0.88
N THR A 145 -9.47 -18.42 1.80
CA THR A 145 -9.72 -16.97 1.60
C THR A 145 -8.45 -16.15 1.45
N LEU A 146 -7.29 -16.73 1.80
CA LEU A 146 -6.02 -16.03 1.96
C LEU A 146 -6.06 -14.94 3.04
N ARG A 147 -7.04 -14.94 3.94
CA ARG A 147 -7.12 -13.97 5.03
C ARG A 147 -5.91 -14.06 5.94
N MET A 148 -5.27 -12.91 6.18
CA MET A 148 -4.15 -12.81 7.12
C MET A 148 -4.61 -13.00 8.58
N ARG A 149 -3.85 -13.81 9.32
CA ARG A 149 -4.08 -14.23 10.70
C ARG A 149 -2.83 -14.08 11.56
N GLY A 150 -2.99 -14.04 12.88
CA GLY A 150 -1.89 -14.00 13.84
C GLY A 150 -1.67 -12.65 14.53
N GLU A 151 -0.63 -12.59 15.36
CA GLU A 151 -0.27 -11.41 16.16
C GLU A 151 1.14 -10.93 15.82
N MET A 152 1.29 -9.64 15.54
CA MET A 152 2.60 -9.04 15.33
C MET A 152 3.30 -8.80 16.68
N PRO A 153 4.64 -8.81 16.72
CA PRO A 153 5.40 -8.38 17.89
C PRO A 153 5.02 -6.99 18.36
N TRP A 154 5.21 -6.74 19.64
CA TRP A 154 4.84 -5.49 20.29
C TRP A 154 5.99 -4.95 21.14
N ILE A 155 5.91 -3.68 21.53
CA ILE A 155 6.98 -2.95 22.21
C ILE A 155 7.40 -3.56 23.57
N SER A 156 6.60 -4.46 24.15
CA SER A 156 7.00 -5.23 25.34
C SER A 156 8.13 -6.22 25.08
N ASN A 157 8.39 -6.56 23.81
CA ASN A 157 9.56 -7.32 23.37
C ASN A 157 10.29 -6.50 22.28
N PRO A 158 11.19 -5.58 22.67
CA PRO A 158 11.87 -4.68 21.74
C PRO A 158 12.66 -5.40 20.64
N GLU A 159 13.27 -6.54 20.95
CA GLU A 159 14.05 -7.32 19.97
C GLU A 159 13.15 -7.84 18.86
N GLU A 160 12.05 -8.52 19.18
CA GLU A 160 11.08 -8.99 18.20
C GLU A 160 10.42 -7.84 17.44
N PHE A 161 10.08 -6.75 18.13
CA PHE A 161 9.50 -5.56 17.51
C PHE A 161 10.42 -4.95 16.46
N ASN A 162 11.72 -4.87 16.75
CA ASN A 162 12.74 -4.39 15.81
C ASN A 162 13.03 -5.36 14.67
N ARG A 163 12.72 -6.66 14.84
CA ARG A 163 12.76 -7.62 13.72
C ARG A 163 11.55 -7.50 12.80
N ALA A 164 10.39 -7.20 13.37
CA ALA A 164 9.15 -7.07 12.62
C ALA A 164 9.05 -5.73 11.88
N PHE A 165 9.35 -4.63 12.56
CA PHE A 165 9.12 -3.28 12.05
C PHE A 165 10.42 -2.50 11.87
N VAL A 166 10.41 -1.60 10.89
CA VAL A 166 11.50 -0.65 10.64
C VAL A 166 11.03 0.78 10.79
N THR A 167 11.98 1.70 11.01
CA THR A 167 11.72 3.13 10.82
C THR A 167 11.53 3.44 9.34
N PRO A 168 10.80 4.50 8.98
CA PRO A 168 10.55 4.87 7.60
C PRO A 168 11.82 4.84 6.73
N PRO A 169 11.87 3.98 5.69
CA PRO A 169 13.05 3.83 4.85
C PRO A 169 13.17 4.95 3.80
N ALA A 170 12.08 5.67 3.55
CA ALA A 170 11.96 6.80 2.65
C ALA A 170 10.96 7.82 3.23
N GLN A 171 10.78 8.95 2.54
CA GLN A 171 9.75 9.92 2.91
C GLN A 171 8.36 9.34 2.64
N CYS A 172 7.69 8.77 3.65
CA CYS A 172 6.33 8.22 3.50
C CYS A 172 5.33 9.25 2.94
N VAL A 173 5.61 10.54 3.16
CA VAL A 173 4.86 11.68 2.61
C VAL A 173 4.90 11.76 1.09
N GLN A 174 5.77 11.01 0.39
CA GLN A 174 5.66 10.85 -1.06
C GLN A 174 4.29 10.29 -1.46
N CYS A 175 3.77 9.29 -0.73
CA CYS A 175 2.45 8.71 -1.00
C CYS A 175 1.37 9.25 -0.06
N HIS A 176 1.76 9.78 1.10
CA HIS A 176 0.88 10.30 2.15
C HIS A 176 0.91 11.83 2.23
N GLN A 177 1.18 12.51 1.12
CA GLN A 177 1.51 13.93 1.09
C GLN A 177 0.44 14.83 1.70
N SER A 178 -0.83 14.55 1.39
CA SER A 178 -1.97 15.34 1.83
C SER A 178 -2.56 14.90 3.13
N ASP A 179 -2.43 13.62 3.42
CA ASP A 179 -3.13 12.94 4.49
C ASP A 179 -2.34 11.70 4.96
N PRO A 180 -2.30 11.41 6.27
CA PRO A 180 -1.75 10.16 6.78
C PRO A 180 -2.44 8.92 6.21
N PHE A 181 -3.69 8.99 5.75
CA PHE A 181 -4.46 7.84 5.28
C PHE A 181 -4.80 7.93 3.80
N ILE A 182 -4.25 7.01 3.01
CA ILE A 182 -4.66 6.83 1.62
C ILE A 182 -6.02 6.14 1.60
N THR A 183 -6.97 6.71 0.87
CA THR A 183 -8.30 6.12 0.69
C THR A 183 -8.58 5.86 -0.78
N ASN A 184 -9.22 4.71 -1.06
CA ASN A 184 -9.75 4.32 -2.36
C ASN A 184 -10.89 3.30 -2.16
N SER A 185 -11.48 2.79 -3.24
CA SER A 185 -12.58 1.83 -3.17
C SER A 185 -12.21 0.55 -2.41
N PHE A 186 -10.99 0.04 -2.58
CA PHE A 186 -10.48 -1.13 -1.85
C PHE A 186 -10.40 -0.87 -0.34
N ILE A 187 -9.63 0.13 0.10
CA ILE A 187 -9.48 0.47 1.52
C ILE A 187 -10.83 0.81 2.17
N ASN A 188 -11.69 1.53 1.45
CA ASN A 188 -13.00 1.94 1.94
C ASN A 188 -14.02 0.79 1.98
N ALA A 189 -13.72 -0.37 1.39
CA ALA A 189 -14.59 -1.54 1.46
C ALA A 189 -14.61 -2.15 2.87
N ALA A 190 -13.55 -2.00 3.65
CA ALA A 190 -13.54 -2.39 5.06
C ALA A 190 -14.39 -1.43 5.91
N LYS A 191 -15.45 -1.96 6.51
CA LYS A 191 -16.38 -1.22 7.38
C LYS A 191 -16.27 -1.69 8.82
N ILE A 192 -16.47 -0.76 9.75
CA ILE A 192 -16.57 -1.10 11.17
C ILE A 192 -17.85 -1.94 11.36
N PRO A 193 -17.76 -3.13 11.98
CA PRO A 193 -18.91 -4.03 12.18
C PRO A 193 -20.13 -3.30 12.76
N GLY A 194 -21.30 -3.57 12.17
CA GLY A 194 -22.56 -2.94 12.58
C GLY A 194 -22.73 -1.49 12.11
N THR A 195 -21.85 -0.96 11.26
CA THR A 195 -21.93 0.42 10.75
C THR A 195 -21.57 0.51 9.27
N ASN A 196 -21.90 1.64 8.63
CA ASN A 196 -21.42 1.99 7.28
C ASN A 196 -20.11 2.81 7.29
N LYS A 197 -19.52 3.03 8.48
CA LYS A 197 -18.29 3.81 8.62
C LYS A 197 -17.09 2.97 8.18
N THR A 198 -16.20 3.58 7.41
CA THR A 198 -14.92 2.98 7.03
C THR A 198 -14.04 2.75 8.25
N VAL A 199 -13.19 1.73 8.22
CA VAL A 199 -12.18 1.49 9.27
C VAL A 199 -11.19 2.64 9.29
N VAL A 200 -10.69 3.02 8.11
CA VAL A 200 -9.85 4.20 7.91
C VAL A 200 -10.70 5.46 8.04
N PRO A 201 -10.29 6.44 8.87
CA PRO A 201 -11.01 7.71 9.00
C PRO A 201 -10.96 8.51 7.70
N LYS A 202 -11.88 9.45 7.56
CA LYS A 202 -11.80 10.51 6.55
C LYS A 202 -11.36 11.78 7.24
N LEU A 203 -10.40 12.46 6.64
CA LEU A 203 -9.90 13.75 7.07
C LEU A 203 -10.31 14.80 6.02
N ASP A 204 -10.45 16.03 6.48
CA ASP A 204 -10.87 17.19 5.68
C ASP A 204 -9.66 18.02 5.24
N GLU A 205 -9.93 19.08 4.48
CA GLU A 205 -8.94 20.00 3.91
C GLU A 205 -8.08 20.74 4.95
N ASP A 206 -8.60 20.89 6.17
CA ASP A 206 -7.96 21.61 7.27
C ASP A 206 -7.36 20.69 8.35
N SER A 207 -7.50 19.38 8.20
CA SER A 207 -6.98 18.40 9.16
C SER A 207 -5.48 18.59 9.37
N PRO A 208 -4.99 18.68 10.61
CA PRO A 208 -3.58 18.99 10.84
C PRO A 208 -2.67 17.82 10.43
N TYR A 209 -1.46 18.06 9.96
CA TYR A 209 -0.58 16.99 9.53
C TYR A 209 0.92 17.33 9.60
N TYR A 210 1.67 16.53 10.36
CA TYR A 210 3.13 16.47 10.30
C TYR A 210 3.64 15.08 10.69
N VAL A 211 4.85 14.73 10.26
CA VAL A 211 5.48 13.45 10.61
C VAL A 211 6.46 13.63 11.77
N ILE A 212 6.27 12.87 12.85
CA ILE A 212 7.21 12.82 13.97
C ILE A 212 8.53 12.20 13.47
N GLY A 213 9.65 12.91 13.65
CA GLY A 213 10.97 12.50 13.14
C GLY A 213 11.20 12.84 11.66
N GLY A 214 10.15 13.29 10.95
CA GLY A 214 10.20 13.71 9.55
C GLY A 214 10.19 15.24 9.40
N GLU A 215 10.67 16.00 10.39
CA GLU A 215 10.67 17.47 10.36
C GLU A 215 11.49 18.07 9.20
N ASN A 216 12.37 17.27 8.60
CA ASN A 216 13.19 17.60 7.44
C ASN A 216 12.68 16.99 6.12
N TRP A 217 11.45 16.49 6.09
CA TRP A 217 10.82 15.94 4.89
C TRP A 217 10.09 17.04 4.10
N ASP A 218 9.84 16.78 2.81
CA ASP A 218 9.03 17.67 1.99
C ASP A 218 7.55 17.49 2.33
N MET A 219 7.04 18.32 3.24
CA MET A 219 5.64 18.32 3.66
C MET A 219 4.74 19.19 2.76
N ARG A 220 5.28 19.78 1.70
CA ARG A 220 4.52 20.69 0.84
C ARG A 220 3.45 19.93 0.08
N THR A 221 2.28 20.54 -0.09
CA THR A 221 1.19 20.12 -0.99
C THR A 221 0.76 21.31 -1.85
N ILE A 222 0.16 21.06 -3.01
CA ILE A 222 -0.36 22.13 -3.87
C ILE A 222 -1.69 22.63 -3.29
N HIS A 223 -1.89 23.93 -3.32
CA HIS A 223 -3.19 24.59 -3.18
C HIS A 223 -3.39 25.56 -4.34
N ILE A 224 -4.62 25.73 -4.81
CA ILE A 224 -5.00 26.71 -5.83
C ILE A 224 -6.24 27.42 -5.30
N GLU A 225 -6.20 28.75 -5.26
CA GLU A 225 -7.34 29.58 -4.87
C GLU A 225 -8.55 29.29 -5.78
N ASP A 226 -9.74 29.20 -5.19
CA ASP A 226 -11.01 28.91 -5.87
C ASP A 226 -11.10 27.58 -6.65
N ASN A 227 -10.11 26.69 -6.55
CA ASN A 227 -10.15 25.39 -7.20
C ASN A 227 -10.92 24.35 -6.35
N ALA A 228 -12.05 23.90 -6.87
CA ALA A 228 -13.02 23.09 -6.12
C ALA A 228 -12.54 21.67 -5.78
N CYS A 229 -11.38 21.23 -6.31
CA CYS A 229 -10.78 19.95 -5.90
C CYS A 229 -10.30 19.97 -4.43
N PHE A 230 -10.10 21.16 -3.85
CA PHE A 230 -9.64 21.32 -2.47
C PHE A 230 -10.77 21.52 -1.45
N ASP A 231 -12.04 21.56 -1.88
CA ASP A 231 -13.22 21.85 -1.03
C ASP A 231 -13.56 20.74 -0.01
N CYS A 232 -12.94 19.56 -0.13
CA CYS A 232 -13.26 18.41 0.71
C CYS A 232 -12.04 17.81 1.40
N HIS A 233 -10.87 17.92 0.78
CA HIS A 233 -9.60 17.40 1.25
C HIS A 233 -8.45 18.01 0.44
N ARG A 234 -7.25 17.97 0.99
CA ARG A 234 -6.02 18.28 0.24
C ARG A 234 -5.70 17.18 -0.78
N VAL A 235 -4.94 17.51 -1.81
CA VAL A 235 -4.63 16.58 -2.91
C VAL A 235 -3.14 16.26 -3.03
N GLY A 236 -2.83 14.96 -2.96
CA GLY A 236 -1.47 14.44 -2.96
C GLY A 236 -1.12 14.00 -4.37
N MET A 237 -0.26 14.77 -5.04
CA MET A 237 -0.10 14.62 -6.48
C MET A 237 0.53 13.28 -6.87
N LYS A 238 1.51 12.82 -6.09
CA LYS A 238 2.14 11.51 -6.29
C LYS A 238 1.18 10.33 -6.06
N THR A 239 0.23 10.48 -5.13
CA THR A 239 -0.84 9.49 -4.92
C THR A 239 -1.78 9.46 -6.12
N ILE A 240 -2.13 10.63 -6.68
CA ILE A 240 -2.92 10.73 -7.92
C ILE A 240 -2.19 10.08 -9.09
N GLU A 241 -0.89 10.36 -9.27
CA GLU A 241 -0.07 9.70 -10.30
C GLU A 241 -0.04 8.19 -10.12
N LEU A 242 0.13 7.70 -8.89
CA LEU A 242 0.08 6.25 -8.58
C LEU A 242 -1.25 5.63 -9.04
N PHE A 243 -2.37 6.28 -8.74
CA PHE A 243 -3.69 5.79 -9.13
C PHE A 243 -3.90 5.83 -10.65
N MET A 244 -3.54 6.94 -11.30
CA MET A 244 -3.66 7.07 -12.76
C MET A 244 -2.78 6.07 -13.52
N ASN A 245 -1.56 5.83 -13.04
CA ASN A 245 -0.67 4.82 -13.62
C ASN A 245 -1.20 3.39 -13.44
N ALA A 246 -2.03 3.16 -12.41
CA ALA A 246 -2.75 1.90 -12.20
C ALA A 246 -4.09 1.84 -12.97
N GLY A 247 -4.35 2.77 -13.89
CA GLY A 247 -5.55 2.80 -14.74
C GLY A 247 -6.79 3.43 -14.09
N TRP A 248 -6.66 4.05 -12.92
CA TRP A 248 -7.77 4.76 -12.29
C TRP A 248 -7.98 6.14 -12.93
N GLU A 249 -9.20 6.43 -13.37
CA GLU A 249 -9.53 7.70 -14.03
C GLU A 249 -10.25 8.64 -13.05
N PRO A 250 -9.61 9.72 -12.55
CA PRO A 250 -10.18 10.57 -11.50
C PRO A 250 -11.57 11.12 -11.86
N ASN A 251 -11.77 11.57 -13.09
CA ASN A 251 -13.05 12.13 -13.55
C ASN A 251 -14.19 11.10 -13.63
N LYS A 252 -13.92 9.80 -13.64
CA LYS A 252 -14.98 8.76 -13.56
C LYS A 252 -15.45 8.50 -12.13
N HIS A 253 -14.72 9.00 -11.13
CA HIS A 253 -14.93 8.67 -9.73
C HIS A 253 -15.09 9.88 -8.81
N MET A 254 -14.55 11.04 -9.18
CA MET A 254 -14.49 12.25 -8.36
C MET A 254 -15.22 13.43 -9.02
N PRO A 255 -15.91 14.27 -8.22
CA PRO A 255 -16.23 14.03 -6.81
C PRO A 255 -17.24 12.87 -6.66
N PRO A 256 -17.27 12.14 -5.53
CA PRO A 256 -18.05 10.90 -5.39
C PRO A 256 -19.56 11.03 -5.63
N ARG A 257 -20.12 12.23 -5.46
CA ARG A 257 -21.56 12.50 -5.67
C ARG A 257 -21.90 12.93 -7.08
N LYS A 258 -20.92 13.39 -7.86
CA LYS A 258 -21.12 13.88 -9.24
C LYS A 258 -19.85 13.72 -10.06
N PRO A 259 -19.42 12.48 -10.36
CA PRO A 259 -18.17 12.23 -11.07
C PRO A 259 -18.02 13.08 -12.35
N GLY A 260 -16.85 13.67 -12.52
CA GLY A 260 -16.49 14.46 -13.70
C GLY A 260 -16.93 15.92 -13.64
N SER A 261 -17.70 16.33 -12.61
CA SER A 261 -18.14 17.73 -12.49
C SER A 261 -17.00 18.72 -12.27
N LEU A 262 -15.86 18.25 -11.77
CA LEU A 262 -14.67 19.06 -11.49
C LEU A 262 -13.53 18.81 -12.50
N ALA A 263 -13.85 18.32 -13.70
CA ALA A 263 -12.82 18.04 -14.71
C ALA A 263 -12.03 19.29 -15.17
N GLY A 264 -12.61 20.48 -15.01
CA GLY A 264 -11.93 21.76 -15.22
C GLY A 264 -10.87 22.00 -14.15
N ASP A 265 -11.30 22.03 -12.88
CA ASP A 265 -10.45 22.20 -11.69
C ASP A 265 -9.32 21.16 -11.64
N PHE A 266 -9.64 19.91 -11.97
CA PHE A 266 -8.64 18.84 -12.00
C PHE A 266 -7.59 19.07 -13.09
N ARG A 267 -7.96 19.61 -14.25
CA ARG A 267 -7.00 19.95 -15.31
C ARG A 267 -6.08 21.09 -14.89
N GLU A 268 -6.63 22.10 -14.23
CA GLU A 268 -5.85 23.20 -13.67
C GLU A 268 -4.85 22.69 -12.62
N LEU A 269 -5.29 21.79 -11.72
CA LEU A 269 -4.41 21.15 -10.75
C LEU A 269 -3.23 20.40 -11.41
N LEU A 270 -3.51 19.62 -12.45
CA LEU A 270 -2.47 18.91 -13.19
C LEU A 270 -1.51 19.88 -13.89
N ASP A 271 -2.01 20.99 -14.43
CA ASP A 271 -1.19 22.02 -15.09
C ASP A 271 -0.29 22.75 -14.07
N ALA A 272 -0.84 23.12 -12.90
CA ALA A 272 -0.07 23.70 -11.79
C ALA A 272 1.01 22.75 -11.30
N TRP A 273 0.70 21.45 -11.13
CA TRP A 273 1.72 20.47 -10.77
C TRP A 273 2.84 20.39 -11.82
N LYS A 274 2.46 20.39 -13.12
CA LYS A 274 3.41 20.30 -14.22
C LYS A 274 4.34 21.51 -14.30
N LYS A 275 3.79 22.71 -14.16
CA LYS A 275 4.53 23.98 -14.26
C LYS A 275 5.28 24.34 -12.97
N GLY A 276 4.90 23.73 -11.84
CA GLY A 276 5.23 24.24 -10.52
C GLY A 276 4.19 25.28 -10.09
N PRO A 277 3.56 25.14 -8.90
CA PRO A 277 2.58 26.09 -8.38
C PRO A 277 3.05 27.54 -8.42
N GLU A 278 4.34 27.80 -8.16
CA GLU A 278 4.94 29.12 -8.23
C GLU A 278 4.86 29.82 -9.60
N ASN A 279 4.54 29.07 -10.67
CA ASN A 279 4.41 29.57 -12.04
C ASN A 279 2.95 29.65 -12.52
N VAL A 280 1.97 29.46 -11.64
CA VAL A 280 0.54 29.53 -11.95
C VAL A 280 -0.15 30.52 -11.01
N GLU A 281 -0.93 31.44 -11.58
CA GLU A 281 -1.66 32.45 -10.81
C GLU A 281 -2.63 31.78 -9.82
N GLY A 282 -2.63 32.23 -8.56
CA GLY A 282 -3.45 31.66 -7.49
C GLY A 282 -2.99 30.29 -6.96
N ALA A 283 -1.93 29.70 -7.52
CA ALA A 283 -1.38 28.42 -7.05
C ALA A 283 -0.19 28.61 -6.11
N GLU A 284 -0.16 27.82 -5.04
CA GLU A 284 0.84 27.93 -3.99
C GLU A 284 1.29 26.55 -3.47
N TRP A 285 2.52 26.49 -2.96
CA TRP A 285 2.93 25.41 -2.08
C TRP A 285 2.53 25.74 -0.64
N ILE A 286 1.81 24.81 -0.01
CA ILE A 286 1.42 24.94 1.39
C ILE A 286 1.98 23.80 2.24
N ILE A 287 2.29 24.11 3.50
CA ILE A 287 2.45 23.14 4.58
C ILE A 287 1.09 23.04 5.32
N PRO A 288 0.55 21.83 5.56
CA PRO A 288 -0.69 21.67 6.29
C PRO A 288 -0.68 22.32 7.68
N PRO A 289 -1.86 22.61 8.27
CA PRO A 289 -1.95 23.00 9.67
C PRO A 289 -1.23 21.97 10.55
N ALA A 290 -0.56 22.41 11.61
CA ALA A 290 0.14 21.49 12.51
C ALA A 290 0.43 22.15 13.86
N ARG A 291 0.36 21.37 14.94
CA ARG A 291 0.72 21.81 16.30
C ARG A 291 0.00 23.10 16.72
N GLY A 292 -1.28 23.21 16.36
CA GLY A 292 -2.12 24.38 16.68
C GLY A 292 -1.81 25.63 15.85
N LYS A 293 -1.04 25.51 14.76
CA LYS A 293 -0.81 26.58 13.80
C LYS A 293 -1.60 26.31 12.53
N ASP A 294 -2.07 27.38 11.90
CA ASP A 294 -2.72 27.35 10.60
C ASP A 294 -1.74 26.89 9.50
N ARG A 295 -2.29 26.58 8.32
CA ARG A 295 -1.52 26.28 7.12
C ARG A 295 -0.52 27.40 6.81
N GLN A 296 0.62 27.03 6.22
CA GLN A 296 1.67 27.98 5.87
C GLN A 296 1.94 27.94 4.38
N VAL A 297 1.92 29.10 3.73
CA VAL A 297 2.42 29.24 2.35
C VAL A 297 3.94 29.26 2.41
N VAL A 298 4.58 28.46 1.56
CA VAL A 298 6.04 28.38 1.49
C VAL A 298 6.52 28.58 0.05
N GLY A 299 7.61 29.29 -0.11
CA GLY A 299 8.17 29.62 -1.41
C GLY A 299 9.36 28.74 -1.79
N ASP A 300 10.18 29.32 -2.66
CA ASP A 300 11.37 28.65 -3.16
C ASP A 300 12.50 28.48 -2.14
N ASP A 301 12.41 29.15 -1.02
CA ASP A 301 13.34 29.07 0.09
C ASP A 301 13.08 27.88 1.03
N TYR A 302 12.01 27.10 0.81
CA TYR A 302 11.73 25.91 1.62
C TYR A 302 12.91 24.92 1.59
N PRO A 303 13.51 24.56 2.73
CA PRO A 303 14.81 23.87 2.76
C PRO A 303 14.71 22.36 2.50
N TYR A 304 13.52 21.78 2.52
CA TYR A 304 13.31 20.32 2.50
C TYR A 304 12.69 19.81 1.20
N LYS A 305 12.78 20.57 0.10
CA LYS A 305 12.19 20.17 -1.20
C LYS A 305 12.69 18.78 -1.63
N ALA A 306 11.77 17.92 -2.04
CA ALA A 306 12.06 16.58 -2.56
C ALA A 306 11.72 16.47 -4.06
N ALA A 307 12.40 15.54 -4.73
CA ALA A 307 12.23 15.33 -6.18
C ALA A 307 10.81 14.86 -6.56
N PHE A 308 10.10 14.19 -5.65
CA PHE A 308 8.75 13.69 -5.92
C PHE A 308 7.71 14.81 -6.10
N ASN A 309 8.03 16.05 -5.68
CA ASN A 309 7.21 17.24 -5.92
C ASN A 309 7.51 17.95 -7.24
N ARG A 310 8.31 17.34 -8.13
CA ARG A 310 8.56 17.82 -9.49
C ARG A 310 7.96 16.83 -10.48
N THR A 311 7.32 17.32 -11.53
CA THR A 311 6.89 16.47 -12.65
C THR A 311 8.06 16.17 -13.57
N GLY A 312 8.08 14.98 -14.18
CA GLY A 312 9.07 14.64 -15.21
C GLY A 312 10.50 14.37 -14.72
N THR A 313 10.77 14.49 -13.42
CA THR A 313 11.86 13.70 -12.83
C THR A 313 11.45 12.25 -13.00
N LYS A 314 12.12 11.55 -13.92
CA LYS A 314 12.17 10.09 -13.83
C LYS A 314 12.58 9.82 -12.39
N ASP A 315 11.69 9.23 -11.61
CA ASP A 315 12.12 8.51 -10.43
C ASP A 315 13.00 7.36 -10.97
N GLU A 316 14.27 7.65 -11.29
CA GLU A 316 15.24 6.67 -11.82
C GLU A 316 15.48 5.52 -10.81
N LYS A 317 14.84 5.58 -9.64
CA LYS A 317 14.89 4.62 -8.56
C LYS A 317 13.53 3.99 -8.21
N ALA A 318 12.43 4.34 -8.88
CA ALA A 318 11.11 3.69 -8.70
C ALA A 318 10.76 2.69 -9.81
N GLY A 319 11.72 2.40 -10.70
CA GLY A 319 11.72 1.23 -11.57
C GLY A 319 13.01 0.43 -11.36
N PRO A 320 13.01 -0.90 -11.57
CA PRO A 320 14.23 -1.70 -11.45
C PRO A 320 15.29 -1.12 -12.39
N LYS A 321 16.50 -0.87 -11.84
CA LYS A 321 17.65 -0.31 -12.56
C LYS A 321 17.82 -1.01 -13.91
N ALA A 322 18.00 -0.25 -14.98
CA ALA A 322 18.28 -0.74 -16.34
C ALA A 322 19.64 -1.46 -16.51
N ALA A 323 20.29 -1.85 -15.42
CA ALA A 323 21.36 -2.83 -15.38
C ALA A 323 20.71 -4.15 -14.93
N ASN A 324 20.41 -5.14 -15.76
CA ASN A 324 20.95 -5.49 -17.06
C ASN A 324 19.81 -6.21 -17.82
N LEU A 325 19.14 -5.52 -18.75
CA LEU A 325 17.96 -6.07 -19.45
C LEU A 325 18.30 -7.38 -20.20
N LYS A 326 19.55 -7.52 -20.62
CA LYS A 326 20.08 -8.72 -21.26
C LYS A 326 20.13 -9.92 -20.31
N ASP A 327 20.68 -9.76 -19.11
CA ASP A 327 20.76 -10.84 -18.11
C ASP A 327 19.37 -11.27 -17.62
N ARG A 328 18.42 -10.32 -17.55
CA ARG A 328 17.03 -10.58 -17.16
C ARG A 328 16.28 -11.35 -18.24
N ASN A 329 16.50 -11.04 -19.52
CA ASN A 329 15.92 -11.80 -20.63
C ASN A 329 16.50 -13.23 -20.70
N GLU A 330 17.81 -13.39 -20.48
CA GLU A 330 18.44 -14.72 -20.40
C GLU A 330 17.90 -15.55 -19.21
N GLU A 331 17.63 -14.90 -18.07
CA GLU A 331 17.01 -15.55 -16.92
C GLU A 331 15.55 -15.95 -17.17
N VAL A 332 14.73 -15.07 -17.77
CA VAL A 332 13.35 -15.37 -18.17
C VAL A 332 13.31 -16.58 -19.09
N GLU A 333 14.14 -16.60 -20.15
CA GLU A 333 14.19 -17.74 -21.06
C GLU A 333 14.55 -19.05 -20.36
N ARG A 334 15.48 -18.99 -19.40
CA ARG A 334 15.89 -20.17 -18.62
C ARG A 334 14.74 -20.67 -17.75
N LEU A 335 14.01 -19.78 -17.08
CA LEU A 335 12.92 -20.16 -16.17
C LEU A 335 11.67 -20.62 -16.93
N LEU A 336 11.31 -19.99 -18.05
CA LEU A 336 10.21 -20.44 -18.92
C LEU A 336 10.45 -21.85 -19.46
N LYS A 337 11.71 -22.23 -19.72
CA LYS A 337 12.10 -23.59 -20.12
C LYS A 337 11.95 -24.62 -18.98
N GLN A 338 11.91 -24.19 -17.72
CA GLN A 338 11.74 -25.06 -16.56
C GLN A 338 10.26 -25.35 -16.25
N LEU A 339 9.33 -24.56 -16.81
CA LEU A 339 7.89 -24.79 -16.66
C LEU A 339 7.44 -25.98 -17.50
N ARG A 340 6.86 -27.00 -16.85
CA ARG A 340 6.35 -28.23 -17.50
C ARG A 340 5.00 -28.03 -18.18
N ASP A 341 4.16 -27.13 -17.65
CA ASP A 341 2.82 -26.84 -18.18
C ASP A 341 2.90 -25.80 -19.33
N PRO A 342 2.56 -26.19 -20.57
CA PRO A 342 2.59 -25.28 -21.72
C PRO A 342 1.61 -24.11 -21.63
N SER A 343 0.50 -24.26 -20.88
CA SER A 343 -0.51 -23.22 -20.71
C SER A 343 -0.04 -22.14 -19.74
N VAL A 344 0.61 -22.54 -18.64
CA VAL A 344 1.22 -21.63 -17.67
C VAL A 344 2.40 -20.90 -18.31
N ARG A 345 3.22 -21.63 -19.07
CA ARG A 345 4.32 -21.03 -19.83
C ARG A 345 3.82 -19.95 -20.80
N ARG A 346 2.80 -20.27 -21.61
CA ARG A 346 2.22 -19.30 -22.57
C ARG A 346 1.65 -18.07 -21.86
N ALA A 347 1.02 -18.24 -20.69
CA ALA A 347 0.51 -17.11 -19.91
C ALA A 347 1.63 -16.17 -19.42
N PHE A 348 2.79 -16.70 -19.02
CA PHE A 348 3.95 -15.86 -18.70
C PHE A 348 4.57 -15.21 -19.95
N GLU A 349 4.63 -15.93 -21.07
CA GLU A 349 5.13 -15.40 -22.35
C GLU A 349 4.27 -14.20 -22.82
N ASP A 350 2.94 -14.35 -22.87
CA ASP A 350 1.99 -13.30 -23.27
C ASP A 350 2.08 -12.08 -22.34
N TRP A 351 2.19 -12.32 -21.03
CA TRP A 351 2.28 -11.24 -20.03
C TRP A 351 3.58 -10.43 -20.17
N ILE A 352 4.72 -11.12 -20.41
CA ILE A 352 6.02 -10.47 -20.60
C ILE A 352 6.07 -9.70 -21.92
N GLU A 353 5.42 -10.21 -22.97
CA GLU A 353 5.31 -9.50 -24.25
C GLU A 353 4.52 -8.19 -24.11
N GLU A 354 3.43 -8.20 -23.33
CA GLU A 354 2.58 -7.03 -23.15
C GLU A 354 3.13 -6.00 -22.14
N ASN A 355 3.82 -6.45 -21.08
CA ASN A 355 4.17 -5.61 -19.92
C ASN A 355 5.68 -5.43 -19.71
N GLY A 356 6.51 -6.18 -20.44
CA GLY A 356 7.95 -6.24 -20.23
C GLY A 356 8.36 -7.03 -18.96
N VAL A 357 9.68 -7.20 -18.76
CA VAL A 357 10.20 -7.98 -17.64
C VAL A 357 10.30 -7.12 -16.37
N THR A 358 9.40 -7.31 -15.41
CA THR A 358 9.46 -6.70 -14.07
C THR A 358 10.09 -7.65 -13.04
N GLU A 359 10.63 -7.12 -11.92
CA GLU A 359 11.22 -7.99 -10.88
C GLU A 359 10.15 -8.86 -10.21
N ASP A 360 8.95 -8.33 -10.02
CA ASP A 360 7.81 -9.08 -9.48
C ASP A 360 7.45 -10.27 -10.38
N ALA A 361 7.49 -10.08 -11.71
CA ALA A 361 7.26 -11.16 -12.66
C ALA A 361 8.37 -12.21 -12.66
N LEU A 362 9.63 -11.78 -12.52
CA LEU A 362 10.77 -12.67 -12.36
C LEU A 362 10.70 -13.48 -11.06
N GLU A 363 10.32 -12.85 -9.95
CA GLU A 363 10.16 -13.53 -8.66
C GLU A 363 9.01 -14.56 -8.72
N LYS A 364 7.91 -14.20 -9.39
CA LYS A 364 6.79 -15.12 -9.65
C LYS A 364 7.22 -16.29 -10.54
N LEU A 365 7.94 -16.01 -11.62
CA LEU A 365 8.46 -17.02 -12.54
C LEU A 365 9.47 -17.96 -11.86
N ARG A 366 10.35 -17.43 -11.00
CA ARG A 366 11.25 -18.24 -10.14
C ARG A 366 10.47 -19.15 -9.22
N SER A 367 9.45 -18.61 -8.53
CA SER A 367 8.62 -19.40 -7.61
C SER A 367 7.87 -20.54 -8.29
N VAL A 368 7.41 -20.37 -9.54
CA VAL A 368 6.71 -21.42 -10.29
C VAL A 368 7.70 -22.42 -10.87
N ALA A 369 8.88 -21.98 -11.31
CA ALA A 369 9.95 -22.86 -11.80
C ALA A 369 10.60 -23.71 -10.70
N GLU A 370 10.64 -23.23 -9.46
CA GLU A 370 11.20 -23.94 -8.28
C GLU A 370 10.22 -24.94 -7.64
N GLY A 371 8.94 -24.94 -8.02
CA GLY A 371 7.88 -25.79 -7.44
C GLY A 371 7.62 -27.05 -8.26
N ASP A 372 8.18 -28.18 -7.82
CA ASP A 372 7.98 -29.51 -8.42
C ASP A 372 6.60 -30.11 -8.10
N ASP A 373 6.10 -30.85 -9.08
CA ASP A 373 5.01 -31.81 -8.98
C ASP A 373 5.10 -32.64 -7.69
N THR A 374 4.08 -32.56 -6.84
CA THR A 374 3.60 -33.71 -6.05
C THR A 374 2.09 -33.76 -6.17
N ASP A 375 1.62 -33.88 -7.41
CA ASP A 375 0.37 -34.60 -7.67
C ASP A 375 0.76 -36.08 -7.80
N ASP A 376 0.69 -36.80 -6.67
CA ASP A 376 0.81 -38.25 -6.68
C ASP A 376 -0.37 -38.81 -7.47
N GLY A 377 -0.07 -39.16 -8.73
CA GLY A 377 -1.01 -39.64 -9.71
C GLY A 377 -2.02 -40.64 -9.15
N LYS A 378 -3.29 -40.23 -9.15
CA LYS A 378 -4.41 -41.13 -9.42
C LYS A 378 -5.15 -40.61 -10.64
N SER A 379 -4.69 -41.14 -11.77
CA SER A 379 -5.39 -41.17 -13.07
C SER A 379 -6.89 -41.36 -12.89
N TYR A 380 -7.67 -40.31 -13.16
CA TYR A 380 -9.07 -40.44 -13.55
C TYR A 380 -9.14 -40.56 -15.06
N ASP A 381 -8.94 -41.78 -15.56
CA ASP A 381 -9.35 -42.11 -16.92
C ASP A 381 -10.87 -42.25 -16.93
N LYS A 382 -11.56 -41.22 -17.43
CA LYS A 382 -12.95 -41.33 -17.86
C LYS A 382 -12.96 -41.88 -19.27
N ASN A 383 -13.58 -43.04 -19.46
CA ASN A 383 -14.14 -43.39 -20.76
C ASN A 383 -15.65 -43.61 -20.60
N PRO A 384 -16.51 -42.69 -21.10
CA PRO A 384 -17.95 -42.84 -21.05
C PRO A 384 -18.44 -43.34 -22.40
N LYS A 385 -18.41 -44.65 -22.63
CA LYS A 385 -19.20 -45.28 -23.70
C LYS A 385 -19.69 -46.65 -23.27
N ASP A 386 -20.98 -46.83 -23.51
CA ASP A 386 -21.71 -48.10 -23.60
C ASP A 386 -22.03 -48.80 -22.27
N ASP A 387 -23.21 -48.53 -21.71
CA ASP A 387 -24.12 -49.66 -21.46
C ASP A 387 -25.61 -49.24 -21.45
N TYR A 388 -26.31 -49.66 -22.51
CA TYR A 388 -27.76 -49.71 -22.58
C TYR A 388 -28.20 -51.08 -22.07
N GLY A 389 -28.88 -51.11 -20.93
CA GLY A 389 -29.92 -52.08 -20.62
C GLY A 389 -29.50 -53.46 -20.11
N LYS A 390 -29.99 -53.81 -18.92
CA LYS A 390 -31.10 -54.77 -18.77
C LYS A 390 -31.56 -54.87 -17.32
N ALA A 391 -32.88 -54.79 -17.17
CA ALA A 391 -33.60 -55.34 -16.03
C ALA A 391 -33.63 -56.89 -16.11
N GLU A 392 -34.14 -57.48 -15.03
CA GLU A 392 -34.37 -58.92 -14.74
C GLU A 392 -33.17 -59.62 -14.09
N GLY A 393 -33.28 -60.34 -12.97
CA GLY A 393 -34.41 -60.74 -12.15
C GLY A 393 -33.95 -61.80 -11.12
N LYS A 394 -34.78 -61.99 -10.09
CA LYS A 394 -34.72 -62.94 -8.95
C LYS A 394 -33.82 -62.60 -7.77
#